data_AF-A0A915CBF4-F1
#
_entry.id   AF-A0A915CBF4-F1
#
_cell.length_a   1.000
_cell.length_b   1.000
_cell.length_c   1.000
_cell.angle_alpha   90.00
_cell.angle_beta   90.00
_cell.angle_gamma   90.00
#
_symmetry.space_group_name_H-M   'P 1'
#
loop_
_entity.id
_entity.type
_entity.pdbx_description
1 polymer ?
#
loop_
_entity_poly.entity_id
_entity_poly.type
_entity_poly.pdbx_seq_one_letter_code
_entity_poly.pdbx_strand_id
1 'polypeptide(L)'
;MKLLSYFMGTSGGWSLCLKDATRRAQGWYSPVELSELRNTAFISYVRAVIDMGISLQLLELIDDLKMSPYMIVMQKQRRFLYMYNEFKRCEHLVIRYDIGIVAPSFHSAQSAYEELKRVELVASHVLCKNDLVLYLSNAPNLVLLQILQPPHWVERVKRCTYGCFRNEDYGCFMDWGWASVPIRLPRTCLRFDCCSA
;
A
#
# COMPACT_ATOMS: atom_id res chain seq x y z
N MET A 1 -8.80 -20.97 2.88
CA MET A 1 -7.80 -19.95 2.51
C MET A 1 -6.96 -20.52 1.39
N LYS A 2 -6.94 -19.95 0.17
CA LYS A 2 -6.01 -20.35 -0.88
C LYS A 2 -4.86 -19.35 -0.88
N LEU A 3 -3.84 -19.64 -0.09
CA LEU A 3 -2.55 -18.92 -0.14
C LEU A 3 -1.81 -19.46 -1.37
N LEU A 4 -1.77 -18.68 -2.44
CA LEU A 4 -0.86 -18.93 -3.55
C LEU A 4 0.41 -18.11 -3.29
N SER A 5 1.25 -18.58 -2.38
CA SER A 5 2.63 -18.10 -2.28
C SER A 5 3.41 -18.73 -3.43
N TYR A 6 3.72 -17.94 -4.46
CA TYR A 6 4.59 -18.40 -5.54
C TYR A 6 6.01 -17.93 -5.27
N PHE A 7 6.94 -18.87 -5.19
CA PHE A 7 8.35 -18.61 -4.98
C PHE A 7 9.05 -18.60 -6.35
N MET A 8 9.47 -17.43 -6.82
CA MET A 8 10.37 -17.32 -7.97
C MET A 8 11.69 -16.77 -7.46
N GLY A 9 12.74 -17.60 -7.46
CA GLY A 9 14.09 -17.18 -7.12
C GLY A 9 15.05 -17.57 -8.23
N THR A 10 15.54 -16.58 -8.98
CA THR A 10 16.85 -16.62 -9.62
C THR A 10 17.79 -15.77 -8.77
N SER A 11 19.04 -16.21 -8.59
CA SER A 11 20.06 -15.65 -7.70
C SER A 11 19.94 -14.14 -7.45
N GLY A 12 19.44 -13.73 -6.27
CA GLY A 12 19.63 -12.37 -5.75
C GLY A 12 18.44 -11.70 -5.03
N GLY A 13 17.20 -12.15 -5.20
CA GLY A 13 16.06 -11.50 -4.54
C GLY A 13 14.79 -12.34 -4.56
N TRP A 14 14.00 -12.27 -3.48
CA TRP A 14 12.74 -13.02 -3.34
C TRP A 14 11.54 -12.10 -3.55
N SER A 15 10.48 -12.64 -4.14
CA SER A 15 9.17 -11.98 -4.29
C SER A 15 8.13 -12.66 -3.41
N LEU A 16 7.39 -11.87 -2.62
CA LEU A 16 6.30 -12.34 -1.77
C LEU A 16 4.99 -11.67 -2.18
N CYS A 17 3.99 -12.47 -2.56
CA CYS A 17 2.66 -12.00 -2.90
C CYS A 17 1.65 -12.52 -1.86
N LEU A 18 0.98 -11.61 -1.17
CA LEU A 18 -0.04 -11.90 -0.16
C LEU A 18 -1.41 -11.44 -0.65
N LYS A 19 -2.37 -12.37 -0.72
CA LYS A 19 -3.72 -12.14 -1.22
C LYS A 19 -4.75 -12.37 -0.12
N ASP A 20 -5.59 -11.37 0.11
CA ASP A 20 -6.68 -11.40 1.07
C ASP A 20 -8.01 -11.63 0.35
N ALA A 21 -8.57 -12.82 0.53
CA ALA A 21 -9.90 -13.17 0.05
C ALA A 21 -10.92 -13.29 1.21
N THR A 22 -10.59 -12.76 2.39
CA THR A 22 -11.43 -12.86 3.58
C THR A 22 -12.51 -11.78 3.57
N ARG A 23 -13.70 -12.06 4.11
CA ARG A 23 -14.77 -11.06 4.20
C ARG A 23 -14.48 -9.91 5.17
N ARG A 24 -13.50 -10.08 6.08
CA ARG A 24 -13.20 -9.14 7.17
C ARG A 24 -12.07 -8.15 6.87
N ALA A 25 -11.36 -8.32 5.75
CA ALA A 25 -10.19 -7.51 5.41
C ALA A 25 -9.06 -7.62 6.45
N GLN A 26 -8.00 -6.82 6.28
CA GLN A 26 -6.87 -6.71 7.22
C GLN A 26 -7.16 -5.75 8.39
N GLY A 27 -8.39 -5.75 8.93
CA GLY A 27 -8.79 -4.86 10.03
C GLY A 27 -7.75 -4.81 11.16
N TRP A 28 -7.67 -3.69 11.88
CA TRP A 28 -6.75 -3.57 13.02
C TRP A 28 -7.01 -4.71 14.01
N TYR A 29 -6.03 -5.58 14.18
CA TYR A 29 -6.03 -6.60 15.20
C TYR A 29 -5.17 -6.11 16.35
N SER A 30 -5.75 -6.11 17.55
CA SER A 30 -4.98 -5.90 18.77
C SER A 30 -3.83 -6.93 18.83
N PRO A 31 -2.67 -6.62 19.44
CA PRO A 31 -1.59 -7.59 19.63
C PRO A 31 -2.03 -8.93 20.24
N VAL A 32 -3.11 -8.93 21.02
CA VAL A 32 -3.72 -10.12 21.63
C VAL A 32 -4.42 -10.99 20.56
N GLU A 33 -5.10 -10.37 19.60
CA GLU A 33 -5.86 -11.01 18.52
C GLU A 33 -4.95 -11.58 17.42
N LEU A 34 -3.71 -11.08 17.31
CA LEU A 34 -2.71 -11.59 16.36
C LEU A 34 -2.33 -13.06 16.62
N SER A 35 -2.51 -13.58 17.84
CA SER A 35 -2.15 -14.96 18.17
C SER A 35 -3.12 -15.99 17.57
N GLU A 36 -4.42 -15.70 17.59
CA GLU A 36 -5.49 -16.59 17.07
C GLU A 36 -5.69 -16.42 15.56
N LEU A 37 -5.38 -15.24 15.02
CA LEU A 37 -5.64 -14.85 13.64
C LEU A 37 -4.36 -14.77 12.78
N ARG A 38 -3.25 -15.36 13.24
CA ARG A 38 -1.91 -15.35 12.62
C ARG A 38 -1.91 -15.72 11.14
N ASN A 39 -2.81 -16.61 10.72
CA ASN A 39 -2.94 -17.03 9.33
C ASN A 39 -3.70 -16.01 8.46
N THR A 40 -4.37 -15.03 9.05
CA THR A 40 -5.16 -14.03 8.31
C THR A 40 -4.47 -12.68 8.15
N ALA A 41 -3.39 -12.40 8.89
CA ALA A 41 -2.71 -11.10 8.86
C ALA A 41 -1.43 -11.13 8.00
N PHE A 42 -1.33 -10.26 7.00
CA PHE A 42 -0.17 -10.17 6.11
C PHE A 42 1.16 -10.00 6.87
N ILE A 43 1.14 -9.22 7.95
CA ILE A 43 2.33 -8.92 8.76
C ILE A 43 3.02 -10.16 9.32
N SER A 44 2.27 -11.21 9.69
CA SER A 44 2.86 -12.43 10.26
C SER A 44 3.72 -13.16 9.25
N TYR A 45 3.28 -13.22 7.99
CA TYR A 45 4.05 -13.83 6.89
C TYR A 45 5.29 -13.00 6.56
N VAL A 46 5.15 -11.67 6.49
CA VAL A 46 6.28 -10.77 6.22
C VAL A 46 7.34 -10.88 7.32
N ARG A 47 6.94 -10.87 8.60
CA ARG A 47 7.86 -11.07 9.73
C ARG A 47 8.57 -12.41 9.67
N ALA A 48 7.86 -13.50 9.39
CA ALA A 48 8.47 -14.83 9.27
C ALA A 48 9.55 -14.88 8.17
N VAL A 49 9.30 -14.26 7.01
CA VAL A 49 10.29 -14.19 5.91
C VAL A 49 11.51 -13.37 6.30
N ILE A 50 11.28 -12.22 6.94
CA ILE A 50 12.35 -11.35 7.46
C ILE A 50 13.20 -12.07 8.52
N ASP A 51 12.56 -12.77 9.46
CA ASP A 51 13.22 -13.50 10.56
C ASP A 51 14.07 -14.66 10.03
N MET A 52 13.71 -15.23 8.87
CA MET A 52 14.52 -16.22 8.15
C MET A 52 15.72 -15.61 7.40
N GLY A 53 15.93 -14.29 7.46
CA GLY A 53 17.03 -13.60 6.78
C GLY A 53 16.84 -13.50 5.26
N ILE A 54 15.62 -13.70 4.76
CA ILE A 54 15.32 -13.65 3.33
C ILE A 54 15.17 -12.19 2.89
N SER A 55 16.00 -11.76 1.95
CA SER A 55 15.89 -10.44 1.34
C SER A 55 14.75 -10.41 0.32
N LEU A 56 13.80 -9.50 0.52
CA LEU A 56 12.67 -9.29 -0.37
C LEU A 56 13.00 -8.24 -1.42
N GLN A 57 12.96 -8.64 -2.69
CA GLN A 57 12.95 -7.72 -3.80
C GLN A 57 11.56 -7.10 -4.00
N LEU A 58 10.52 -7.91 -3.87
CA LEU A 58 9.14 -7.49 -4.13
C LEU A 58 8.20 -7.99 -3.03
N LEU A 59 7.37 -7.09 -2.51
CA LEU A 59 6.25 -7.41 -1.64
C LEU A 59 4.96 -6.89 -2.28
N GLU A 60 4.03 -7.79 -2.62
CA GLU A 60 2.71 -7.45 -3.14
C GLU A 60 1.63 -7.74 -2.11
N LEU A 61 0.80 -6.75 -1.79
CA LEU A 61 -0.31 -6.84 -0.85
C LEU A 61 -1.61 -6.60 -1.61
N ILE A 62 -2.46 -7.63 -1.73
CA ILE A 62 -3.63 -7.62 -2.62
C ILE A 62 -4.90 -7.97 -1.85
N ASP A 63 -5.96 -7.18 -2.03
CA ASP A 63 -7.32 -7.55 -1.63
C ASP A 63 -8.08 -8.10 -2.84
N ASP A 64 -8.33 -9.40 -2.86
CA ASP A 64 -9.07 -10.07 -3.95
C ASP A 64 -10.55 -9.68 -3.96
N LEU A 65 -11.07 -9.19 -2.82
CA LEU A 65 -12.45 -8.69 -2.70
C LEU A 65 -12.51 -7.15 -2.79
N LYS A 66 -11.42 -6.51 -3.22
CA LYS A 66 -11.35 -5.06 -3.36
C LYS A 66 -12.39 -4.59 -4.35
N MET A 67 -13.28 -3.73 -3.87
CA MET A 67 -14.20 -3.03 -4.74
C MET A 67 -13.44 -2.01 -5.59
N SER A 68 -13.95 -1.77 -6.79
CA SER A 68 -13.41 -0.69 -7.60
C SER A 68 -13.56 0.64 -6.85
N PRO A 69 -12.61 1.59 -6.99
CA PRO A 69 -12.65 2.86 -6.27
C PRO A 69 -14.00 3.60 -6.37
N TYR A 70 -14.67 3.44 -7.50
CA TYR A 70 -15.98 4.00 -7.77
C TYR A 70 -17.12 3.43 -6.91
N MET A 71 -17.12 2.11 -6.66
CA MET A 71 -18.19 1.45 -5.92
C MET A 71 -18.21 1.81 -4.43
N ILE A 72 -17.06 2.24 -3.90
CA ILE A 72 -16.89 2.58 -2.48
C ILE A 72 -17.70 3.82 -2.09
N VAL A 73 -17.82 4.79 -2.99
CA VAL A 73 -18.65 5.98 -2.78
C VAL A 73 -20.12 5.61 -2.62
N MET A 74 -20.55 4.53 -3.28
CA MET A 74 -21.94 4.06 -3.26
C MET A 74 -22.24 3.13 -2.09
N GLN A 75 -21.33 2.20 -1.75
CA GLN A 75 -21.62 1.13 -0.80
C GLN A 75 -21.13 1.37 0.64
N LYS A 76 -20.30 2.40 0.88
CA LYS A 76 -19.73 2.79 2.20
C LYS A 76 -18.97 1.70 2.99
N GLN A 77 -18.98 0.44 2.57
CA GLN A 77 -18.12 -0.60 3.13
C GLN A 77 -16.73 -0.45 2.53
N ARG A 78 -15.75 -0.17 3.40
CA ARG A 78 -14.36 -0.05 3.01
C ARG A 78 -13.54 -1.15 3.67
N ARG A 79 -12.64 -1.71 2.87
CA ARG A 79 -11.73 -2.76 3.28
C ARG A 79 -10.35 -2.14 3.33
N PHE A 80 -9.77 -2.08 4.52
CA PHE A 80 -8.54 -1.33 4.72
C PHE A 80 -7.37 -2.23 5.09
N LEU A 81 -6.22 -1.88 4.55
CA LEU A 81 -4.92 -2.34 4.99
C LEU A 81 -4.41 -1.44 6.11
N TYR A 82 -3.90 -2.08 7.15
CA TYR A 82 -3.09 -1.43 8.17
C TYR A 82 -1.60 -1.50 7.76
N MET A 83 -0.92 -0.37 7.67
CA MET A 83 0.47 -0.30 7.22
C MET A 83 1.43 -0.54 8.38
N TYR A 84 2.10 -1.69 8.37
CA TYR A 84 3.17 -2.05 9.30
C TYR A 84 4.54 -1.69 8.76
N ASN A 85 5.46 -1.27 9.62
CA ASN A 85 6.80 -0.84 9.22
C ASN A 85 7.60 -1.92 8.47
N GLU A 86 7.38 -3.19 8.80
CA GLU A 86 8.03 -4.34 8.18
C GLU A 86 7.70 -4.46 6.68
N PHE A 87 6.60 -3.87 6.21
CA PHE A 87 6.30 -3.81 4.78
C PHE A 87 7.31 -2.95 4.00
N LYS A 88 8.13 -2.12 4.67
CA LYS A 88 9.24 -1.39 4.04
C LYS A 88 10.51 -2.23 3.86
N ARG A 89 10.58 -3.44 4.42
CA ARG A 89 11.75 -4.32 4.29
C ARG A 89 11.72 -5.11 2.99
N CYS A 90 11.57 -4.40 1.88
CA CYS A 90 11.62 -4.93 0.52
C CYS A 90 12.07 -3.84 -0.45
N GLU A 91 12.64 -4.18 -1.60
CA GLU A 91 13.04 -3.15 -2.59
C GLU A 91 11.84 -2.47 -3.26
N HIS A 92 10.79 -3.23 -3.53
CA HIS A 92 9.58 -2.78 -4.20
C HIS A 92 8.33 -3.23 -3.44
N LEU A 93 7.51 -2.27 -3.01
CA LEU A 93 6.24 -2.52 -2.35
C LEU A 93 5.07 -2.18 -3.28
N VAL A 94 4.23 -3.17 -3.60
CA VAL A 94 3.03 -2.99 -4.43
C VAL A 94 1.79 -3.20 -3.56
N ILE A 95 0.88 -2.22 -3.56
CA ILE A 95 -0.32 -2.23 -2.73
C ILE A 95 -1.55 -2.12 -3.61
N ARG A 96 -2.27 -3.24 -3.74
CA ARG A 96 -3.59 -3.39 -4.37
C ARG A 96 -4.66 -3.52 -3.27
N TYR A 97 -4.61 -2.60 -2.31
CA TYR A 97 -5.43 -2.56 -1.11
C TYR A 97 -5.68 -1.09 -0.75
N ASP A 98 -6.90 -0.72 -0.37
CA ASP A 98 -7.12 0.61 0.18
C ASP A 98 -6.42 0.75 1.54
N ILE A 99 -5.72 1.86 1.75
CA ILE A 99 -4.94 2.13 2.96
C ILE A 99 -5.79 2.99 3.90
N GLY A 100 -6.17 2.40 5.03
CA GLY A 100 -7.00 3.08 6.02
C GLY A 100 -6.25 3.60 7.22
N ILE A 101 -5.27 2.83 7.70
CA ILE A 101 -4.56 3.13 8.94
C ILE A 101 -3.07 2.89 8.73
N VAL A 102 -2.27 3.81 9.22
CA VAL A 102 -0.82 3.69 9.23
C VAL A 102 -0.38 3.50 10.67
N ALA A 103 0.44 2.48 10.93
CA ALA A 103 0.93 2.25 12.27
C ALA A 103 1.64 3.50 12.79
N PRO A 104 1.29 4.00 13.99
CA PRO A 104 2.08 5.05 14.61
C PRO A 104 3.52 4.56 14.70
N SER A 105 4.46 5.45 14.39
CA SER A 105 5.89 5.14 14.46
C SER A 105 6.28 5.02 15.93
N PHE A 106 6.01 3.88 16.56
CA PHE A 106 6.32 3.64 17.97
C PHE A 106 7.81 3.36 18.22
N HIS A 107 8.62 3.24 17.17
CA HIS A 107 10.05 3.02 17.28
C HIS A 107 10.86 4.30 17.04
N SER A 108 11.79 4.54 17.97
CA SER A 108 12.79 5.60 17.99
C SER A 108 13.47 5.80 16.65
N ALA A 109 13.55 7.05 16.20
CA ALA A 109 14.51 7.76 15.32
C ALA A 109 15.63 7.06 14.50
N GLN A 110 15.77 5.72 14.41
CA GLN A 110 17.01 5.07 13.98
C GLN A 110 16.89 3.89 13.00
N SER A 111 15.73 3.24 12.84
CA SER A 111 15.61 2.21 11.79
C SER A 111 15.26 2.87 10.46
N ALA A 112 16.30 3.28 9.72
CA ALA A 112 16.18 3.60 8.31
C ALA A 112 15.88 2.33 7.51
N TYR A 113 14.88 2.39 6.62
CA TYR A 113 14.52 1.29 5.71
C TYR A 113 15.21 1.55 4.37
N GLU A 114 16.51 1.23 4.32
CA GLU A 114 17.36 1.49 3.16
C GLU A 114 17.01 0.59 1.96
N GLU A 115 16.33 -0.53 2.20
CA GLU A 115 15.98 -1.49 1.17
C GLU A 115 14.94 -0.91 0.20
N LEU A 116 13.95 -0.15 0.72
CA LEU A 116 12.82 0.33 -0.06
C LEU A 116 13.21 1.41 -1.06
N LYS A 117 13.01 1.10 -2.35
CA LYS A 117 13.30 1.98 -3.48
C LYS A 117 12.05 2.44 -4.20
N ARG A 118 11.00 1.62 -4.23
CA ARG A 118 9.77 1.88 -5.00
C ARG A 118 8.52 1.50 -4.24
N VAL A 119 7.49 2.34 -4.34
CA VAL A 119 6.14 2.05 -3.84
C VAL A 119 5.14 2.26 -4.96
N GLU A 120 4.33 1.25 -5.24
CA GLU A 120 3.24 1.30 -6.20
C GLU A 120 1.90 1.17 -5.48
N LEU A 121 1.04 2.19 -5.62
CA LEU A 121 -0.33 2.18 -5.12
C LEU A 121 -1.27 1.96 -6.29
N VAL A 122 -1.91 0.79 -6.35
CA VAL A 122 -2.62 0.33 -7.54
C VAL A 122 -4.13 0.40 -7.32
N ALA A 123 -4.74 1.38 -7.97
CA ALA A 123 -6.15 1.72 -7.85
C ALA A 123 -6.60 1.90 -6.39
N SER A 124 -5.72 2.31 -5.48
CA SER A 124 -5.96 2.28 -4.04
C SER A 124 -6.34 3.67 -3.49
N HIS A 125 -7.33 3.72 -2.60
CA HIS A 125 -7.56 4.89 -1.77
C HIS A 125 -6.58 4.93 -0.61
N VAL A 126 -6.20 6.14 -0.21
CA VAL A 126 -5.40 6.41 0.98
C VAL A 126 -6.11 7.47 1.79
N LEU A 127 -6.67 7.07 2.93
CA LEU A 127 -7.43 7.98 3.79
C LEU A 127 -6.51 9.07 4.36
N CYS A 128 -5.44 8.64 5.04
CA CYS A 128 -4.49 9.53 5.70
C CYS A 128 -3.19 9.66 4.88
N LYS A 129 -3.21 10.46 3.82
CA LYS A 129 -2.06 10.63 2.91
C LYS A 129 -0.82 11.20 3.61
N ASN A 130 -1.01 12.19 4.48
CA ASN A 130 0.08 12.78 5.25
C ASN A 130 0.77 11.75 6.16
N ASP A 131 -0.01 10.85 6.75
CA ASP A 131 0.50 9.79 7.63
C ASP A 131 1.25 8.74 6.82
N LEU A 132 0.75 8.38 5.63
CA LEU A 132 1.47 7.49 4.72
C LEU A 132 2.80 8.11 4.27
N VAL A 133 2.79 9.39 3.88
CA VAL A 133 4.00 10.10 3.46
C VAL A 133 5.00 10.21 4.60
N LEU A 134 4.53 10.45 5.83
CA LEU A 134 5.37 10.42 7.03
C LEU A 134 5.93 9.01 7.29
N TYR A 135 5.11 7.98 7.13
CA TYR A 135 5.54 6.60 7.27
C TYR A 135 6.62 6.19 6.26
N LEU A 136 6.59 6.77 5.05
CA LEU A 136 7.62 6.56 4.02
C LEU A 136 8.86 7.42 4.24
N SER A 137 8.83 8.45 5.09
CA SER A 137 9.95 9.40 5.22
C SER A 137 11.20 8.82 5.87
N ASN A 138 11.11 7.64 6.48
CA ASN A 138 12.26 6.90 7.00
C ASN A 138 12.79 5.82 6.02
N ALA A 139 12.35 5.84 4.76
CA ALA A 139 12.95 5.09 3.67
C ALA A 139 13.83 6.03 2.81
N PRO A 140 15.12 6.23 3.17
CA PRO A 140 15.97 7.26 2.53
C PRO A 140 16.26 6.99 1.05
N ASN A 141 16.14 5.73 0.62
CA ASN A 141 16.42 5.29 -0.75
C ASN A 141 15.16 5.21 -1.62
N LEU A 142 14.01 5.67 -1.12
CA LEU A 142 12.76 5.70 -1.87
C LEU A 142 12.87 6.70 -3.04
N VAL A 143 13.00 6.19 -4.26
CA VAL A 143 13.14 7.01 -5.47
C VAL A 143 11.83 7.22 -6.21
N LEU A 144 10.85 6.33 -6.04
CA LEU A 144 9.59 6.36 -6.78
C LEU A 144 8.40 6.04 -5.89
N LEU A 145 7.42 6.95 -5.88
CA LEU A 145 6.06 6.70 -5.43
C LEU A 145 5.15 6.79 -6.64
N GLN A 146 4.60 5.67 -7.07
CA GLN A 146 3.81 5.55 -8.27
C GLN A 146 2.35 5.25 -7.92
N ILE A 147 1.44 6.05 -8.48
CA ILE A 147 0.00 5.91 -8.31
C ILE A 147 -0.57 5.38 -9.63
N LEU A 148 -0.95 4.10 -9.67
CA LEU A 148 -1.59 3.50 -10.83
C LEU A 148 -3.10 3.72 -10.75
N GLN A 149 -3.64 4.51 -11.67
CA GLN A 149 -5.05 4.83 -11.74
C GLN A 149 -5.81 3.74 -12.51
N PRO A 150 -7.09 3.47 -12.17
CA PRO A 150 -7.93 2.57 -12.97
C PRO A 150 -8.04 3.05 -14.43
N PRO A 151 -8.11 2.17 -15.44
CA PRO A 151 -8.11 2.57 -16.86
C PRO A 151 -9.21 3.58 -17.23
N HIS A 152 -10.41 3.38 -16.69
CA HIS A 152 -11.56 4.26 -16.94
C HIS A 152 -11.56 5.55 -16.11
N TRP A 153 -10.53 5.77 -15.29
CA TRP A 153 -10.43 6.94 -14.42
C TRP A 153 -10.20 8.22 -15.23
N VAL A 154 -9.20 8.22 -16.12
CA VAL A 154 -8.79 9.40 -16.88
C VAL A 154 -9.93 9.95 -17.74
N GLU A 155 -10.67 9.07 -18.41
CA GLU A 155 -11.82 9.48 -19.23
C GLU A 155 -12.97 10.03 -18.40
N ARG A 156 -13.22 9.50 -17.20
CA ARG A 156 -14.28 9.97 -16.32
C ARG A 156 -13.97 11.30 -15.66
N VAL A 157 -12.73 11.51 -15.20
CA VAL A 157 -12.30 12.81 -14.65
C VAL A 157 -12.47 13.91 -15.70
N LYS A 158 -12.10 13.65 -16.96
CA LYS A 158 -12.29 14.59 -18.08
C LYS A 158 -13.75 14.96 -18.33
N ARG A 159 -14.71 14.05 -18.08
CA ARG A 159 -16.15 14.25 -18.32
C ARG A 159 -16.89 14.87 -17.12
N CYS A 160 -16.25 14.97 -15.96
CA CYS A 160 -16.91 15.43 -14.76
C CYS A 160 -16.76 16.94 -14.60
N THR A 161 -17.87 17.62 -14.32
CA THR A 161 -17.86 19.06 -14.04
C THR A 161 -17.10 19.36 -12.76
N TYR A 162 -16.46 20.54 -12.74
CA TYR A 162 -15.65 21.04 -11.62
C TYR A 162 -16.49 21.11 -10.33
N GLY A 163 -16.42 20.06 -9.50
CA GLY A 163 -17.18 19.97 -8.24
C GLY A 163 -17.57 18.56 -7.79
N CYS A 164 -17.71 17.60 -8.71
CA CYS A 164 -18.19 16.25 -8.36
C CYS A 164 -17.19 15.42 -7.52
N PHE A 165 -15.91 15.79 -7.52
CA PHE A 165 -14.81 14.96 -6.98
C PHE A 165 -13.86 15.75 -6.05
N ARG A 166 -14.40 16.66 -5.23
CA ARG A 166 -13.63 17.38 -4.20
C ARG A 166 -13.46 16.63 -2.88
N ASN A 167 -13.97 15.41 -2.76
CA ASN A 167 -13.79 14.60 -1.57
C ASN A 167 -12.33 14.10 -1.47
N GLU A 168 -11.78 14.04 -0.26
CA GLU A 168 -10.42 13.59 0.06
C GLU A 168 -10.06 12.23 -0.55
N ASP A 169 -11.05 11.35 -0.72
CA ASP A 169 -10.87 10.06 -1.40
C ASP A 169 -10.39 10.23 -2.86
N TYR A 170 -10.89 11.25 -3.55
CA TYR A 170 -10.51 11.54 -4.95
C TYR A 170 -9.13 12.16 -5.05
N GLY A 171 -8.66 12.83 -4.00
CA GLY A 171 -7.30 13.35 -3.94
C GLY A 171 -6.24 12.25 -4.09
N CYS A 172 -6.57 10.97 -3.82
CA CYS A 172 -5.62 9.86 -3.99
C CYS A 172 -5.14 9.70 -5.43
N PHE A 173 -5.94 10.11 -6.41
CA PHE A 173 -5.64 9.93 -7.83
C PHE A 173 -5.31 11.24 -8.54
N MET A 174 -5.08 12.31 -7.78
CA MET A 174 -4.79 13.63 -8.30
C MET A 174 -3.54 14.17 -7.61
N ASP A 175 -2.75 14.95 -8.33
CA ASP A 175 -1.52 15.61 -7.86
C ASP A 175 -1.72 16.41 -6.57
N TRP A 176 -2.79 17.22 -6.48
CA TRP A 176 -3.07 18.07 -5.33
C TRP A 176 -3.26 17.30 -4.03
N GLY A 177 -3.74 16.05 -4.08
CA GLY A 177 -3.92 15.23 -2.88
C GLY A 177 -2.60 14.76 -2.26
N TRP A 178 -1.50 14.85 -3.01
CA TRP A 178 -0.17 14.41 -2.61
C TRP A 178 0.81 15.58 -2.43
N ALA A 179 0.29 16.79 -2.20
CA ALA A 179 1.09 18.00 -2.07
C ALA A 179 2.16 17.96 -0.96
N SER A 180 2.05 17.04 0.02
CA SER A 180 3.06 16.84 1.06
C SER A 180 4.30 16.07 0.58
N VAL A 181 4.23 15.36 -0.54
CA VAL A 181 5.32 14.50 -1.05
C VAL A 181 6.58 15.30 -1.33
N PRO A 182 6.57 16.43 -2.08
CA PRO A 182 7.78 17.20 -2.34
C PRO A 182 8.46 17.73 -1.06
N ILE A 183 7.67 18.01 -0.02
CA ILE A 183 8.17 18.57 1.25
C ILE A 183 8.78 17.47 2.12
N ARG A 184 8.12 16.32 2.23
CA ARG A 184 8.50 15.24 3.17
C ARG A 184 9.36 14.14 2.53
N LEU A 185 9.31 13.99 1.22
CA LEU A 185 10.03 13.00 0.43
C LEU A 185 10.75 13.69 -0.74
N PRO A 186 11.70 14.62 -0.49
CA PRO A 186 12.27 15.49 -1.52
C PRO A 186 13.06 14.75 -2.60
N ARG A 187 13.48 13.50 -2.34
CA ARG A 187 14.23 12.65 -3.29
C ARG A 187 13.34 11.67 -4.05
N THR A 188 12.05 11.63 -3.72
CA THR A 188 11.09 10.68 -4.31
C THR A 188 10.34 11.34 -5.46
N CYS A 189 10.36 10.71 -6.63
CA CYS A 189 9.52 11.11 -7.75
C CYS A 189 8.09 10.59 -7.52
N LEU A 190 7.11 11.49 -7.52
CA LEU A 190 5.69 11.12 -7.59
C LEU A 190 5.29 10.97 -9.06
N ARG A 191 4.75 9.80 -9.43
CA ARG A 191 4.27 9.52 -10.79
C ARG A 191 2.84 9.01 -10.78
N PHE A 192 2.05 9.43 -11.75
CA PHE A 192 0.71 8.91 -12.01
C PHE A 192 0.71 8.21 -13.37
N ASP A 193 0.34 6.94 -13.38
CA ASP A 193 0.19 6.16 -14.62
C ASP A 193 -1.17 5.47 -14.65
N CYS A 194 -1.58 4.97 -15.81
CA CYS A 194 -2.77 4.14 -15.91
C CYS A 194 -2.39 2.67 -15.72
N CYS A 195 -3.24 1.91 -15.01
CA CYS A 195 -3.11 0.45 -15.00
C CYS A 195 -3.22 -0.06 -16.44
N SER A 196 -2.31 -0.95 -16.84
CA SER A 196 -2.48 -1.74 -18.07
C SER A 196 -3.78 -2.53 -17.98
N ALA A 197 -4.60 -2.49 -19.04
CA ALA A 197 -5.84 -3.25 -19.14
C ALA A 197 -5.57 -4.76 -19.20
#